data_AF-A7GIY9-F1
#
_entry.id   AF-A7GIY9-F1
#
_cell.length_a   1.000
_cell.length_b   1.000
_cell.length_c   1.000
_cell.angle_alpha   90.00
_cell.angle_beta   90.00
_cell.angle_gamma   90.00
#
_symmetry.space_group_name_H-M   'P 1'
#
loop_
_entity.id
_entity.type
_entity.pdbx_description
1 polymer ?
#
loop_
_entity_poly.entity_id
_entity_poly.type
_entity_poly.pdbx_seq_one_letter_code
_entity_poly.pdbx_strand_id
1 'polypeptide(L)'
;MRYYLEDILYSFKLSFYMFFISFVIGSLIGAILPSRSFYVIFLWGCRMSQYIAIFGMAISAISFTKEELLKPLHHEKQWKSYFKKLNLSFVILFMSIFSLMISYTVQYLFLRIIIK
;
A
#
# COMPACT_ATOMS: atom_id res chain seq x y z
N MET A 1 6.32 2.77 -23.41
CA MET A 1 7.01 2.02 -22.35
C MET A 1 7.63 2.92 -21.29
N ARG A 2 8.59 3.80 -21.62
CA ARG A 2 9.32 4.62 -20.63
C ARG A 2 8.42 5.35 -19.60
N TYR A 3 7.38 6.06 -20.05
CA TYR A 3 6.48 6.77 -19.14
C TYR A 3 5.65 5.86 -18.22
N TYR A 4 5.28 4.66 -18.69
CA TYR A 4 4.58 3.69 -17.82
C TYR A 4 5.52 3.15 -16.73
N LEU A 5 6.80 2.92 -17.06
CA LEU A 5 7.80 2.52 -16.06
C LEU A 5 8.04 3.62 -15.02
N GLU A 6 8.12 4.89 -15.45
CA GLU A 6 8.23 6.03 -14.54
C GLU A 6 7.04 6.09 -13.56
N ASP A 7 5.82 5.93 -14.06
CA ASP A 7 4.61 5.92 -13.23
C ASP A 7 4.57 4.71 -12.27
N ILE A 8 5.01 3.53 -12.70
CA ILE A 8 5.10 2.32 -11.85
C ILE A 8 6.14 2.53 -10.74
N LEU A 9 7.31 3.06 -11.06
CA LEU A 9 8.37 3.35 -10.08
C LEU A 9 7.91 4.41 -9.07
N TYR A 10 7.18 5.42 -9.53
CA TYR A 10 6.60 6.41 -8.63
C TYR A 10 5.52 5.80 -7.72
N SER A 11 4.69 4.90 -8.25
CA SER A 11 3.73 4.12 -7.46
C SER A 11 4.43 3.24 -6.42
N PHE A 12 5.56 2.64 -6.78
CA PHE A 12 6.40 1.89 -5.85
C PHE A 12 6.94 2.79 -4.74
N LYS A 13 7.44 3.99 -5.05
CA LYS A 13 7.83 4.98 -4.03
C LYS A 13 6.67 5.32 -3.10
N LEU A 14 5.48 5.58 -3.63
CA LEU A 14 4.28 5.88 -2.84
C LEU A 14 3.85 4.72 -1.94
N SER A 15 4.05 3.48 -2.38
CA SER A 15 3.72 2.29 -1.59
C SER A 15 4.49 2.21 -0.26
N PHE A 16 5.73 2.73 -0.20
CA PHE A 16 6.48 2.80 1.05
C PHE A 16 5.80 3.75 2.04
N TYR A 17 5.35 4.93 1.59
CA TYR A 17 4.63 5.86 2.46
C TYR A 17 3.34 5.23 2.97
N MET A 18 2.59 4.55 2.09
CA MET A 18 1.38 3.82 2.48
C MET A 18 1.68 2.75 3.53
N PHE A 19 2.73 1.96 3.33
CA PHE A 19 3.21 0.96 4.28
C PHE A 19 3.58 1.59 5.63
N PHE A 20 4.45 2.60 5.66
CA PHE A 20 4.90 3.18 6.93
C PHE A 20 3.77 3.81 7.74
N ILE A 21 2.86 4.54 7.09
CA ILE A 21 1.72 5.16 7.76
C ILE A 21 0.82 4.09 8.38
N SER A 22 0.45 3.08 7.59
CA SER A 22 -0.39 1.98 8.07
C SER A 22 0.29 1.13 9.14
N PHE A 23 1.61 0.91 9.03
CA PHE A 23 2.41 0.20 10.00
C PHE A 23 2.46 0.92 11.35
N VAL A 24 2.65 2.24 11.36
CA VAL A 24 2.64 3.04 12.59
C VAL A 24 1.27 2.96 13.26
N ILE A 25 0.17 3.11 12.49
CA ILE A 25 -1.19 2.98 13.02
C ILE A 25 -1.42 1.60 13.63
N GLY A 26 -1.04 0.53 12.91
CA GLY A 26 -1.16 -0.84 13.41
C GLY A 26 -0.33 -1.08 14.68
N SER A 27 0.89 -0.53 14.74
CA SER A 27 1.76 -0.66 15.91
C SER A 27 1.16 0.03 17.14
N LEU A 28 0.55 1.21 16.96
CA LEU A 28 -0.16 1.91 18.04
C LEU A 28 -1.35 1.08 18.56
N ILE A 29 -2.12 0.45 17.66
CA ILE A 29 -3.20 -0.48 18.04
C ILE A 29 -2.63 -1.66 18.83
N GLY A 30 -1.53 -2.26 18.35
CA GLY A 30 -0.86 -3.37 19.01
C GLY A 30 -0.36 -3.02 20.41
N ALA A 31 0.08 -1.78 20.64
CA ALA A 31 0.58 -1.30 21.93
C ALA A 31 -0.52 -1.13 22.99
N ILE A 32 -1.78 -0.90 22.56
CA ILE A 32 -2.93 -0.78 23.45
C ILE A 32 -3.40 -2.16 23.95
N LEU A 33 -3.09 -3.23 23.23
CA LEU A 33 -3.53 -4.58 23.58
C LEU A 33 -2.85 -5.10 24.87
N PRO A 34 -3.52 -5.98 25.63
CA PRO A 34 -3.00 -6.47 26.92
C PRO A 34 -1.67 -7.23 26.79
N SER A 35 -1.47 -7.91 25.66
CA SER A 35 -0.23 -8.63 25.33
C SER A 35 0.82 -7.66 24.77
N ARG A 36 1.48 -6.90 25.64
CA ARG A 36 2.51 -5.90 25.30
C ARG A 36 3.85 -6.49 24.83
N SER A 37 3.85 -7.66 24.19
CA SER A 37 5.08 -8.20 23.59
C SER A 37 5.44 -7.40 22.35
N PHE A 38 6.73 -7.07 22.21
CA PHE A 38 7.26 -6.41 21.01
C PHE A 38 6.90 -7.16 19.72
N TYR A 39 6.83 -8.50 19.80
CA TYR A 39 6.38 -9.35 18.70
C TYR A 39 4.93 -9.03 18.27
N VAL A 40 4.02 -8.88 19.23
CA VAL A 40 2.60 -8.62 18.97
C VAL A 40 2.43 -7.22 18.37
N ILE A 41 3.12 -6.22 18.92
CA ILE A 41 3.10 -4.83 18.43
C ILE A 41 3.54 -4.78 16.96
N PHE A 42 4.68 -5.39 16.65
CA PHE A 42 5.22 -5.44 15.29
C PHE A 42 4.27 -6.17 14.33
N LEU A 43 3.72 -7.31 14.76
CA LEU A 43 2.79 -8.09 13.95
C LEU A 43 1.52 -7.30 13.61
N TRP A 44 1.00 -6.52 14.56
CA TRP A 44 -0.13 -5.62 14.32
C TRP A 44 0.19 -4.50 13.33
N GLY A 45 1.41 -3.94 13.38
CA GLY A 45 1.90 -3.01 12.35
C GLY A 45 1.84 -3.61 10.94
N CYS A 46 2.39 -4.81 10.76
CA CYS A 46 2.34 -5.51 9.47
C CYS A 46 0.89 -5.84 9.04
N ARG A 47 0.07 -6.39 9.95
CA ARG A 47 -1.33 -6.75 9.63
C ARG A 47 -2.15 -5.56 9.18
N MET A 48 -1.97 -4.40 9.81
CA MET A 48 -2.72 -3.21 9.44
C MET A 48 -2.33 -2.71 8.04
N SER A 49 -1.05 -2.81 7.70
CA SER A 49 -0.55 -2.53 6.35
C SER A 49 -1.14 -3.49 5.31
N GLN A 50 -1.25 -4.79 5.65
CA GLN A 50 -1.89 -5.80 4.80
C GLN A 50 -3.37 -5.52 4.59
N TYR A 51 -4.13 -5.18 5.64
CA TYR A 51 -5.55 -4.86 5.53
C TYR A 51 -5.79 -3.63 4.64
N ILE A 52 -5.01 -2.56 4.81
CA ILE A 52 -5.12 -1.36 3.98
C ILE A 52 -4.77 -1.66 2.53
N ALA A 53 -3.74 -2.47 2.27
CA ALA A 53 -3.40 -2.90 0.93
C ALA A 53 -4.50 -3.75 0.28
N ILE A 54 -5.08 -4.72 1.00
CA ILE A 54 -6.19 -5.53 0.49
C ILE A 54 -7.41 -4.66 0.18
N PHE A 55 -7.73 -3.71 1.06
CA PHE A 55 -8.81 -2.76 0.83
C PHE A 55 -8.57 -1.88 -0.40
N GLY A 56 -7.34 -1.37 -0.59
CA GLY A 56 -6.95 -0.62 -1.78
C GLY A 56 -7.10 -1.43 -3.07
N MET A 57 -6.70 -2.71 -3.06
CA MET A 57 -6.93 -3.61 -4.20
C MET A 57 -8.42 -3.82 -4.48
N ALA A 58 -9.24 -3.98 -3.44
CA ALA A 58 -10.69 -4.12 -3.60
C ALA A 58 -11.33 -2.85 -4.22
N ILE A 59 -10.92 -1.66 -3.78
CA ILE A 59 -11.35 -0.39 -4.39
C ILE A 59 -10.94 -0.34 -5.86
N SER A 60 -9.71 -0.72 -6.19
CA SER A 60 -9.26 -0.76 -7.58
C SER A 60 -10.08 -1.74 -8.42
N ALA A 61 -10.40 -2.91 -7.88
CA ALA A 61 -11.22 -3.91 -8.56
C ALA A 61 -12.64 -3.36 -8.85
N ILE A 62 -13.26 -2.71 -7.86
CA ILE A 62 -14.55 -2.04 -8.04
C ILE A 62 -14.44 -0.93 -9.10
N SER A 63 -13.33 -0.19 -9.13
CA SER A 63 -13.13 0.83 -10.16
C SER A 63 -13.04 0.26 -11.57
N PHE A 64 -12.57 -0.98 -11.74
CA PHE A 64 -12.52 -1.61 -13.06
C PHE A 64 -13.88 -2.13 -13.54
N THR A 65 -14.88 -2.27 -12.66
CA THR A 65 -16.23 -2.69 -13.08
C THR A 65 -17.08 -1.56 -13.66
N LYS A 66 -16.68 -0.30 -13.42
CA LYS A 66 -17.39 0.89 -13.92
C LYS A 66 -16.45 1.75 -14.75
N GLU A 67 -16.66 1.79 -16.06
CA GLU A 67 -15.87 2.61 -16.98
C GLU A 67 -15.85 4.10 -16.61
N GLU A 68 -16.92 4.60 -15.97
CA GLU A 68 -17.00 5.98 -15.48
C GLU A 68 -15.91 6.32 -14.46
N LEU A 69 -15.45 5.35 -13.67
CA LEU A 69 -14.41 5.53 -12.66
C LEU A 69 -13.00 5.49 -13.26
N LEU A 70 -12.87 5.06 -14.52
CA LEU A 70 -11.59 5.04 -15.25
C LEU A 70 -11.37 6.32 -16.07
N LYS A 71 -12.38 7.20 -16.13
CA LYS A 71 -12.32 8.49 -16.81
C LYS A 71 -11.25 9.39 -16.18
N PRO A 72 -10.71 10.37 -16.94
CA PRO A 72 -9.75 11.33 -16.41
C PRO A 72 -10.29 12.05 -15.18
N LEU A 73 -9.43 12.30 -14.19
CA LEU A 73 -9.81 13.03 -12.99
C LEU A 73 -10.17 14.48 -13.34
N HIS A 74 -11.04 15.09 -12.53
CA HIS A 74 -11.39 16.51 -12.65
C HIS A 74 -10.15 17.42 -12.59
N HIS A 75 -9.13 17.04 -11.81
CA HIS A 75 -7.83 17.74 -11.72
C HIS A 75 -6.73 17.05 -12.55
N GLU A 76 -7.04 16.69 -13.80
CA GLU A 76 -6.14 15.94 -14.69
C GLU A 76 -4.77 16.61 -14.88
N LYS A 77 -4.71 17.95 -14.93
CA LYS A 77 -3.44 18.68 -15.10
C LYS A 77 -2.48 18.45 -13.93
N GLN A 78 -2.99 18.46 -12.70
CA GLN A 78 -2.20 18.19 -11.50
C GLN A 78 -1.88 16.70 -11.38
N TRP A 79 -2.79 15.83 -11.79
CA TRP A 79 -2.50 14.40 -11.85
C TRP A 79 -1.33 14.10 -12.81
N LYS A 80 -1.35 14.71 -14.00
CA LYS A 80 -0.33 14.53 -15.04
C LYS A 80 1.05 15.08 -14.66
N SER A 81 1.18 15.90 -13.62
CA SER A 81 2.50 16.27 -13.10
C SER A 81 3.20 15.13 -12.35
N TYR A 82 2.43 14.15 -11.85
CA TYR A 82 2.95 12.98 -11.13
C TYR A 82 2.86 11.70 -11.95
N PHE A 83 1.75 11.50 -12.68
CA PHE A 83 1.46 10.28 -13.44
C PHE A 83 1.12 10.61 -14.88
N LYS A 84 2.00 10.23 -15.80
CA LYS A 84 1.90 10.63 -17.22
C LYS A 84 0.90 9.78 -18.00
N LYS A 85 0.71 8.53 -17.59
CA LYS A 85 -0.06 7.51 -18.31
C LYS A 85 -1.01 6.71 -17.42
N LEU A 86 -0.65 6.43 -16.18
CA LEU A 86 -1.52 5.67 -15.27
C LEU A 86 -2.68 6.55 -14.76
N ASN A 87 -3.88 5.96 -14.72
CA ASN A 87 -5.03 6.55 -14.04
C ASN A 87 -4.99 6.24 -12.54
N LEU A 88 -5.88 6.87 -11.76
CA LEU A 88 -5.93 6.70 -10.31
C LEU A 88 -6.09 5.24 -9.89
N SER A 89 -6.96 4.50 -10.56
CA SER A 89 -7.28 3.11 -10.22
C SER A 89 -6.05 2.20 -10.38
N PHE A 90 -5.31 2.33 -11.48
CA PHE A 90 -4.06 1.59 -11.67
C PHE A 90 -2.99 1.99 -10.65
N VAL A 91 -2.89 3.27 -10.29
CA VAL A 91 -1.96 3.71 -9.24
C VAL A 91 -2.31 3.09 -7.90
N ILE A 92 -3.59 3.10 -7.50
CA ILE A 92 -4.05 2.45 -6.27
C ILE A 92 -3.74 0.96 -6.29
N LEU A 93 -3.96 0.28 -7.43
CA LEU A 93 -3.64 -1.14 -7.60
C LEU A 93 -2.16 -1.41 -7.33
N PHE A 94 -1.27 -0.72 -8.06
CA PHE A 94 0.17 -0.94 -7.95
C PHE A 94 0.69 -0.58 -6.55
N MET A 95 0.27 0.56 -6.00
CA MET A 95 0.61 0.95 -4.62
C MET A 95 0.21 -0.12 -3.62
N SER A 96 -0.99 -0.69 -3.77
CA SER A 96 -1.50 -1.72 -2.87
C SER A 96 -0.75 -3.03 -3.00
N ILE A 97 -0.48 -3.50 -4.23
CA ILE A 97 0.31 -4.72 -4.48
C ILE A 97 1.71 -4.56 -3.87
N PHE A 98 2.40 -3.45 -4.15
CA PHE A 98 3.74 -3.21 -3.64
C PHE A 98 3.76 -3.10 -2.11
N SER A 99 2.81 -2.39 -1.50
CA SER A 99 2.70 -2.28 -0.05
C SER A 99 2.44 -3.64 0.61
N LEU A 100 1.63 -4.51 -0.03
CA LEU A 100 1.38 -5.85 0.46
C LEU A 100 2.65 -6.70 0.43
N MET A 101 3.38 -6.67 -0.69
CA MET A 101 4.67 -7.36 -0.83
C MET A 101 5.67 -6.88 0.23
N ILE A 102 5.85 -5.57 0.37
CA ILE A 102 6.73 -4.97 1.39
C ILE A 102 6.33 -5.49 2.78
N SER A 103 5.04 -5.44 3.12
CA SER A 103 4.59 -5.87 4.44
C SER A 103 4.85 -7.34 4.73
N TYR A 104 4.64 -8.25 3.76
CA TYR A 104 4.96 -9.66 3.93
C TYR A 104 6.47 -9.91 4.01
N THR A 105 7.28 -9.22 3.21
CA THR A 105 8.74 -9.30 3.28
C THR A 105 9.24 -8.86 4.65
N VAL A 106 8.78 -7.73 5.17
CA VAL A 106 9.16 -7.21 6.49
C VAL A 106 8.75 -8.18 7.60
N GLN A 107 7.53 -8.71 7.56
CA GLN A 107 7.06 -9.70 8.54
C GLN A 107 7.89 -10.98 8.51
N TYR A 108 8.20 -11.49 7.32
CA TYR A 108 9.02 -12.69 7.15
C TYR A 108 10.45 -12.51 7.67
N LEU A 109 11.09 -11.39 7.32
CA LEU A 109 12.43 -11.07 7.80
C LEU A 109 12.48 -10.96 9.33
N PHE A 110 11.46 -10.34 9.93
CA PHE A 110 11.35 -10.22 11.39
C PHE A 110 11.20 -11.57 12.09
N LEU A 111 10.31 -12.43 11.58
CA LEU A 111 10.13 -13.80 12.11
C LEU A 111 11.43 -14.60 12.05
N ARG A 112 12.17 -14.49 10.95
CA ARG A 112 13.46 -15.17 10.77
C ARG A 112 14.52 -14.70 11.78
N ILE A 113 14.47 -13.45 12.21
CA ILE A 113 15.41 -12.91 13.21
C ILE A 113 15.06 -13.40 14.62
N ILE A 114 13.78 -13.53 14.95
CA ILE A 114 13.33 -13.96 16.29
C ILE A 114 13.46 -15.47 16.51
N ILE A 115 13.29 -16.28 15.46
CA ILE A 115 13.33 -17.75 15.56
C ILE A 115 14.78 -18.30 15.47
N LYS A 116 15.78 -17.43 15.28
CA LYS A 116 17.19 -17.80 15.43
C LYS A 116 17.58 -17.93 16.89
#